data_AF-A0A661WXY9-F1
#
_entry.id   AF-A0A661WXY9-F1
#
_cell.length_a   1.000
_cell.length_b   1.000
_cell.length_c   1.000
_cell.angle_alpha   90.00
_cell.angle_beta   90.00
_cell.angle_gamma   90.00
#
_symmetry.space_group_name_H-M   'P 1'
#
loop_
_entity.id
_entity.type
_entity.pdbx_description
1 polymer ?
#
loop_
_entity_poly.entity_id
_entity_poly.type
_entity_poly.pdbx_seq_one_letter_code
_entity_poly.pdbx_strand_id
1 'polypeptide(L)' 'MGDAVRPDEVSAILKKQLQEFQKETDVYEVGTVLQVGDGIARIHGLKNVMAGELIEFPHEVMGLVLNLEEDNVGAVLF' A
#
# COMPACT_ATOMS: atom_id res chain seq x y z
N MET A 1 40.40 10.70 -4.12
CA MET A 1 39.11 10.72 -3.41
C MET A 1 38.24 9.66 -4.08
N GLY A 2 38.20 8.45 -3.54
CA GLY A 2 37.33 7.39 -4.05
C GLY A 2 36.56 6.89 -2.84
N ASP A 3 35.29 7.27 -2.74
CA ASP A 3 34.39 6.72 -1.74
C ASP A 3 34.12 5.26 -2.10
N ALA A 4 35.01 4.39 -1.65
CA ALA A 4 34.81 2.95 -1.72
C ALA A 4 33.73 2.58 -0.73
N VAL A 5 32.48 2.55 -1.21
CA VAL A 5 31.36 1.95 -0.50
C VAL A 5 31.79 0.54 -0.06
N ARG A 6 31.90 0.33 1.25
CA ARG A 6 32.37 -0.94 1.80
C ARG A 6 31.25 -1.98 1.63
N PRO A 7 31.51 -3.12 0.98
CA PRO A 7 30.49 -4.16 0.75
C PRO A 7 29.82 -4.64 2.05
N ASP A 8 30.58 -4.63 3.15
CA ASP A 8 30.12 -5.03 4.47
C ASP A 8 29.08 -4.05 5.06
N GLU A 9 29.23 -2.75 4.81
CA GLU A 9 28.27 -1.72 5.27
C GLU A 9 26.96 -1.84 4.50
N VAL A 10 27.05 -2.01 3.17
CA VAL A 10 25.86 -2.22 2.32
C VAL A 10 25.12 -3.50 2.73
N SER A 11 25.85 -4.58 2.96
CA SER A 11 25.29 -5.86 3.39
C SER A 11 24.64 -5.78 4.78
N ALA A 12 25.23 -5.01 5.70
CA ALA A 12 24.67 -4.78 7.03
C ALA A 12 23.39 -3.94 6.97
N ILE A 13 23.35 -2.89 6.13
CA ILE A 13 22.16 -2.06 5.91
C ILE A 13 21.03 -2.90 5.31
N LEU A 14 21.31 -3.68 4.27
CA LEU A 14 20.32 -4.56 3.63
C LEU A 14 19.79 -5.63 4.60
N LYS A 15 20.67 -6.24 5.41
CA LYS A 15 20.25 -7.20 6.45
C LYS A 15 19.37 -6.55 7.51
N LYS A 16 19.69 -5.33 7.93
CA LYS A 16 18.88 -4.57 8.90
C LYS A 16 17.50 -4.25 8.31
N GLN A 17 17.45 -3.79 7.06
CA GLN A 17 16.19 -3.54 6.35
C GLN A 17 15.35 -4.82 6.20
N LEU A 18 15.97 -5.97 5.91
CA LEU A 18 15.29 -7.27 5.84
C LEU A 18 14.80 -7.78 7.21
N GLN A 19 15.51 -7.48 8.29
CA GLN A 19 15.07 -7.82 9.66
C GLN A 19 13.93 -6.92 10.13
N GLU A 20 13.93 -5.65 9.74
CA GLU A 20 12.83 -4.70 9.96
C GLU A 20 11.64 -4.99 9.03
N PHE A 21 11.86 -5.69 7.91
CA PHE A 21 10.82 -6.25 7.06
C PHE A 21 10.17 -7.49 7.70
N GLN A 22 9.65 -7.33 8.92
CA GLN A 22 8.72 -8.29 9.50
C GLN A 22 7.42 -8.21 8.71
N LYS A 23 7.29 -9.12 7.76
CA LYS A 23 6.12 -9.27 6.89
C LYS A 23 4.98 -9.95 7.66
N GLU A 24 4.56 -9.38 8.78
CA GLU A 24 3.16 -9.43 9.17
C GLU A 24 2.50 -8.32 8.34
N THR A 25 2.32 -8.57 7.05
CA THR A 25 1.48 -7.68 6.24
C THR A 25 0.10 -7.83 6.84
N ASP A 26 -0.30 -6.85 7.66
CA ASP A 26 -1.65 -6.71 8.17
C ASP A 26 -2.59 -6.74 6.97
N VAL A 27 -3.12 -7.91 6.68
CA VAL A 27 -4.04 -8.15 5.55
C VAL A 27 -5.28 -7.25 5.69
N TYR A 28 -5.47 -6.65 6.86
CA TYR A 28 -6.46 -5.63 7.16
C TYR A 28 -6.24 -4.31 6.40
N GLU A 29 -5.01 -3.95 6.05
CA GLU A 29 -4.68 -2.66 5.42
C GLU A 29 -4.50 -2.74 3.90
N VAL A 30 -4.56 -3.94 3.32
CA VAL A 30 -4.40 -4.15 1.88
C VAL A 30 -5.71 -4.63 1.27
N GLY A 31 -6.00 -4.14 0.06
CA GLY A 31 -7.16 -4.55 -0.73
C GLY A 31 -6.78 -5.04 -2.12
N THR A 32 -7.73 -5.72 -2.77
CA THR A 32 -7.65 -6.11 -4.17
C THR A 32 -8.73 -5.37 -4.95
N VAL A 33 -8.33 -4.68 -6.02
CA VAL A 33 -9.27 -3.98 -6.91
C VAL A 33 -10.06 -5.03 -7.69
N LEU A 34 -11.38 -5.00 -7.55
CA LEU A 34 -12.32 -5.87 -8.27
C LEU A 34 -12.76 -5.25 -9.60
N GLN A 35 -12.99 -3.94 -9.60
CA GLN A 35 -13.51 -3.21 -10.75
C GLN A 35 -13.06 -1.75 -10.70
N VAL A 36 -12.84 -1.16 -11.87
CA VAL A 36 -12.67 0.30 -12.05
C VAL A 36 -13.58 0.76 -13.18
N GLY A 37 -14.32 1.85 -12.97
CA GLY A 37 -15.17 2.47 -13.98
C GLY A 37 -15.53 3.90 -13.60
N ASP A 38 -15.55 4.82 -14.57
CA ASP A 38 -15.88 6.24 -14.38
C ASP A 38 -15.10 6.93 -13.25
N GLY A 39 -13.84 6.54 -13.05
CA GLY A 39 -12.98 7.06 -11.99
C GLY A 39 -13.29 6.51 -10.59
N ILE A 40 -14.15 5.49 -10.47
CA ILE A 40 -14.47 4.83 -9.21
C ILE A 40 -13.90 3.41 -9.22
N ALA A 41 -13.15 3.06 -8.17
CA ALA A 41 -12.65 1.72 -7.91
C ALA A 41 -13.50 1.02 -6.83
N ARG A 42 -13.81 -0.26 -7.06
CA ARG A 42 -14.35 -1.18 -6.07
C ARG A 42 -13.26 -2.12 -5.59
N ILE A 43 -13.08 -2.19 -4.28
CA ILE A 43 -11.94 -2.86 -3.65
C ILE A 43 -12.46 -3.84 -2.61
N HIS A 44 -11.97 -5.07 -2.61
CA HIS A 44 -12.20 -6.02 -1.53
C HIS A 44 -11.01 -6.02 -0.57
N GLY A 45 -11.25 -6.05 0.75
CA GLY A 45 -10.20 -5.93 1.76
C GLY A 45 -10.27 -4.57 2.45
N LEU A 46 -9.12 -3.97 2.78
CA LEU A 46 -9.07 -2.67 3.47
C LEU A 46 -9.96 -2.61 4.73
N LYS A 47 -9.93 -3.67 5.54
CA LYS A 47 -10.86 -3.89 6.67
C LYS A 47 -10.86 -2.76 7.72
N ASN A 48 -9.77 -2.03 7.85
CA ASN A 48 -9.63 -0.95 8.82
C ASN A 48 -9.79 0.45 8.22
N VAL A 49 -10.09 0.55 6.92
CA VAL A 49 -10.15 1.85 6.23
C VAL A 49 -11.38 2.64 6.63
N MET A 50 -11.24 3.95 6.70
CA MET A 50 -12.32 4.87 7.05
C MET A 50 -12.83 5.63 5.83
N ALA A 51 -14.12 6.01 5.86
CA ALA A 51 -14.67 6.93 4.86
C ALA A 51 -13.94 8.28 4.93
N GLY A 52 -13.57 8.82 3.76
CA GLY A 52 -12.78 10.04 3.64
C GLY A 52 -11.27 9.84 3.79
N GLU A 53 -10.79 8.61 3.96
CA GLU A 53 -9.36 8.32 3.98
C GLU A 53 -8.77 8.32 2.56
N LEU A 54 -7.50 8.72 2.46
CA LEU A 54 -6.74 8.62 1.22
C LEU A 54 -6.01 7.28 1.16
N ILE A 55 -6.19 6.57 0.06
CA ILE A 55 -5.54 5.28 -0.20
C ILE A 55 -4.70 5.36 -1.46
N GLU A 56 -3.60 4.61 -1.46
CA GLU A 56 -2.69 4.50 -2.60
C GLU A 56 -3.02 3.27 -3.44
N PHE A 57 -3.06 3.47 -4.75
CA PHE A 57 -3.20 2.44 -5.76
C PHE A 57 -1.87 2.23 -6.48
N PRO A 58 -1.71 1.09 -7.19
CA PRO A 58 -0.54 0.87 -8.03
C PRO A 58 -0.33 2.03 -9.01
N HIS A 59 0.93 2.32 -9.33
CA HIS A 59 1.37 3.41 -10.21
C HIS A 59 1.20 4.82 -9.61
N GLU A 60 1.32 4.95 -8.28
CA GLU A 60 1.28 6.25 -7.57
C GLU A 60 -0.06 6.99 -7.75
N VAL A 61 -1.12 6.25 -8.05
CA VAL A 61 -2.48 6.81 -8.15
C VAL A 61 -3.05 6.92 -6.75
N MET A 62 -3.62 8.07 -6.42
CA MET A 62 -4.30 8.28 -5.15
C MET A 62 -5.79 8.10 -5.32
N GLY A 63 -6.48 7.67 -4.27
CA GLY A 63 -7.93 7.72 -4.24
C GLY A 63 -8.49 8.07 -2.87
N LEU A 64 -9.72 8.58 -2.87
CA LEU A 64 -10.46 8.93 -1.66
C LEU A 64 -11.56 7.91 -1.44
N VAL A 65 -11.59 7.34 -0.24
CA VAL A 65 -12.61 6.37 0.17
C VAL A 65 -13.94 7.10 0.36
N LEU A 66 -14.99 6.61 -0.31
CA LEU A 66 -16.33 7.20 -0.28
C LEU A 66 -17.32 6.30 0.48
N ASN A 67 -17.44 5.04 0.05
CA ASN A 67 -18.43 4.10 0.57
C ASN A 67 -17.74 2.89 1.19
N LEU A 68 -18.24 2.44 2.34
CA LEU A 68 -17.85 1.21 3.01
C LEU A 68 -19.06 0.27 3.02
N GLU A 69 -18.97 -0.83 2.27
CA GLU A 69 -19.92 -1.93 2.26
C GLU A 69 -19.29 -3.12 3.04
N GLU A 70 -20.10 -4.12 3.41
CA GLU A 70 -19.64 -5.27 4.21
C GLU A 70 -18.52 -6.07 3.50
N ASP A 71 -18.62 -6.18 2.17
CA ASP A 71 -17.69 -6.96 1.34
C ASP A 71 -16.77 -6.11 0.45
N ASN A 72 -17.01 -4.80 0.34
CA ASN A 72 -16.26 -3.94 -0.56
C ASN A 72 -16.18 -2.47 -0.12
N VAL A 73 -15.16 -1.79 -0.63
CA VAL A 73 -14.90 -0.37 -0.44
C VAL A 73 -14.96 0.31 -1.79
N GLY A 74 -15.68 1.43 -1.87
CA GLY A 74 -15.72 2.31 -3.02
C GLY A 74 -14.80 3.51 -2.84
N ALA A 75 -13.89 3.75 -3.78
CA ALA A 75 -13.00 4.90 -3.76
C ALA A 75 -12.97 5.62 -5.11
N VAL A 76 -12.89 6.95 -5.10
CA VAL A 76 -12.69 7.76 -6.30
C VAL A 76 -11.20 7.96 -6.55
N LEU A 77 -10.77 7.85 -7.81
CA LEU A 77 -9.36 7.97 -8.24
C LEU A 77 -9.02 9.40 -8.67
N PHE A 78 -7.76 9.80 -8.49
CA PHE A 78 -7.20 11.09 -8.89
C PHE A 78 -6.14 10.97 -9.98
#